data_AF-A0A2E3R1E5-F1
#
_entry.id   AF-A0A2E3R1E5-F1
#
_cell.length_a   1.000
_cell.length_b   1.000
_cell.length_c   1.000
_cell.angle_alpha   90.00
_cell.angle_beta   90.00
_cell.angle_gamma   90.00
#
_symmetry.space_group_name_H-M   'P 1'
#
loop_
_entity.id
_entity.type
_entity.pdbx_description
1 polymer ?
#
loop_
_entity_poly.entity_id
_entity_poly.type
_entity_poly.pdbx_seq_one_letter_code
_entity_poly.pdbx_strand_id
1 'polypeptide(L)'
;ETGGVLVGYGDVGGGFVVTAAVGPGPNAVHEPYRFVPDHECHEREVARHYHASGRTETYLGDWHSHPTAAAYLSPRDRKTLRGIARERDARAPTPLMMVVGGKPEGIGVWVLRPHTLPWFRRPVPCRLAHYDDED
;
A
#
# COMPACT_ATOMS: atom_id res chain seq x y z
N GLU A 1 -15.63 1.50 -3.36
CA GLU A 1 -14.22 1.42 -2.97
C GLU A 1 -13.77 -0.01 -3.16
N THR A 2 -12.57 -0.20 -3.71
CA THR A 2 -11.86 -1.50 -3.78
C THR A 2 -10.42 -1.23 -3.42
N GLY A 3 -9.67 -2.27 -3.07
CA GLY A 3 -8.25 -2.13 -2.81
C GLY A 3 -7.55 -3.47 -2.77
N GLY A 4 -6.32 -3.46 -2.29
CA GLY A 4 -5.50 -4.64 -2.12
C GLY A 4 -4.14 -4.24 -1.58
N VAL A 5 -3.12 -5.04 -1.88
CA VAL A 5 -1.77 -4.86 -1.31
C VAL A 5 -0.75 -4.51 -2.38
N LEU A 6 0.25 -3.72 -1.99
CA LEU A 6 1.42 -3.39 -2.79
C LEU A 6 2.57 -4.32 -2.40
N VAL A 7 3.24 -4.87 -3.40
CA VAL A 7 4.41 -5.75 -3.26
C VAL A 7 5.59 -5.18 -4.03
N GLY A 8 6.78 -5.35 -3.47
CA GLY A 8 8.03 -4.91 -4.07
C GLY A 8 9.14 -4.80 -3.04
N TYR A 9 10.08 -3.88 -3.21
CA TYR A 9 11.24 -3.76 -2.33
C TYR A 9 11.61 -2.30 -2.03
N GLY A 10 12.38 -2.11 -0.96
CA GLY A 10 12.98 -0.82 -0.63
C GLY A 10 14.26 -0.61 -1.44
N ASP A 11 14.44 0.59 -1.98
CA ASP A 11 15.67 1.01 -2.65
C ASP A 11 16.71 1.53 -1.64
N VAL A 12 18.00 1.44 -2.00
CA VAL A 12 19.13 1.92 -1.20
C VAL A 12 19.04 3.42 -0.92
N GLY A 13 18.41 4.20 -1.82
CA GLY A 13 18.15 5.63 -1.64
C GLY A 13 17.00 5.97 -0.68
N GLY A 14 16.37 4.97 -0.05
CA GLY A 14 15.20 5.14 0.81
C GLY A 14 13.90 5.37 0.04
N GLY A 15 13.89 5.01 -1.25
CA GLY A 15 12.71 4.89 -2.09
C GLY A 15 12.07 3.49 -1.98
N PHE A 16 10.99 3.29 -2.73
CA PHE A 16 10.32 2.00 -2.86
C PHE A 16 10.12 1.72 -4.33
N VAL A 17 10.38 0.48 -4.74
CA VAL A 17 10.01 -0.04 -6.05
C VAL A 17 8.80 -0.94 -5.84
N VAL A 18 7.68 -0.58 -6.44
CA VAL A 18 6.46 -1.40 -6.45
C VAL A 18 6.47 -2.23 -7.73
N THR A 19 6.58 -3.54 -7.59
CA THR A 19 6.61 -4.47 -8.73
C THR A 19 5.26 -5.13 -8.98
N ALA A 20 4.37 -5.15 -7.98
CA ALA A 20 3.01 -5.63 -8.14
C ALA A 20 2.00 -4.89 -7.25
N ALA A 21 0.80 -4.68 -7.81
CA ALA A 21 -0.39 -4.30 -7.08
C ALA A 21 -1.37 -5.48 -7.11
N VAL A 22 -1.51 -6.18 -5.98
CA VAL A 22 -2.41 -7.32 -5.85
C VAL A 22 -3.82 -6.80 -5.63
N GLY A 23 -4.79 -7.37 -6.35
CA GLY A 23 -6.20 -7.02 -6.25
C GLY A 23 -6.86 -7.40 -4.92
N PRO A 24 -8.17 -7.12 -4.76
CA PRO A 24 -8.92 -7.35 -3.53
C PRO A 24 -9.01 -8.83 -3.09
N GLY A 25 -8.73 -9.75 -4.01
CA GLY A 25 -8.91 -11.19 -3.82
C GLY A 25 -10.35 -11.66 -4.12
N PRO A 26 -10.55 -12.97 -4.34
CA PRO A 26 -11.82 -13.52 -4.79
C PRO A 26 -12.92 -13.47 -3.73
N ASN A 27 -12.57 -13.46 -2.44
CA ASN A 27 -13.55 -13.42 -1.34
C ASN A 27 -13.74 -12.02 -0.74
N ALA A 28 -13.29 -10.98 -1.44
CA ALA A 28 -13.50 -9.61 -0.98
C ALA A 28 -14.98 -9.24 -1.00
N VAL A 29 -15.40 -8.52 0.04
CA VAL A 29 -16.79 -8.05 0.15
C VAL A 29 -16.87 -6.59 -0.26
N HIS A 30 -17.72 -6.31 -1.24
CA HIS A 30 -17.99 -4.98 -1.75
C HIS A 30 -19.42 -4.56 -1.39
N GLU A 31 -19.55 -3.60 -0.49
CA GLU A 31 -20.81 -2.98 -0.11
C GLU A 31 -20.79 -1.49 -0.49
N PRO A 32 -21.97 -0.83 -0.62
CA PRO A 32 -22.03 0.58 -1.00
C PRO A 32 -21.20 1.53 -0.12
N TYR A 33 -21.05 1.20 1.16
CA TYR A 33 -20.36 2.03 2.16
C TYR A 33 -19.20 1.31 2.87
N ARG A 34 -18.86 0.09 2.43
CA ARG A 34 -17.85 -0.74 3.09
C ARG A 34 -17.14 -1.64 2.08
N PHE A 35 -15.85 -1.78 2.29
CA PHE A 35 -15.01 -2.77 1.62
C PHE A 35 -14.35 -3.64 2.68
N VAL A 36 -14.33 -4.96 2.47
CA VAL A 36 -13.62 -5.92 3.33
C VAL A 36 -12.65 -6.72 2.45
N PRO A 37 -11.33 -6.60 2.68
CA PRO A 37 -10.33 -7.30 1.89
C PRO A 37 -10.28 -8.80 2.19
N ASP A 38 -9.90 -9.60 1.20
CA ASP A 38 -9.58 -11.02 1.38
C ASP A 38 -8.15 -11.17 1.92
N HIS A 39 -8.02 -11.15 3.25
CA HIS A 39 -6.72 -11.15 3.92
C HIS A 39 -5.91 -12.41 3.62
N GLU A 40 -6.56 -13.58 3.59
CA GLU A 40 -5.88 -14.86 3.30
C GLU A 40 -5.34 -14.88 1.86
N CYS A 41 -6.10 -14.35 0.90
CA CYS A 41 -5.60 -14.16 -0.46
C CYS A 41 -4.38 -13.23 -0.49
N HIS A 42 -4.44 -12.10 0.22
CA HIS A 42 -3.32 -11.16 0.27
C HIS A 42 -2.05 -11.79 0.86
N GLU A 43 -2.16 -12.51 1.98
CA GLU A 43 -1.01 -13.21 2.59
C GLU A 43 -0.40 -14.24 1.64
N ARG A 44 -1.24 -15.03 0.95
CA ARG A 44 -0.81 -16.02 -0.03
C ARG A 44 -0.11 -15.37 -1.22
N GLU A 45 -0.66 -14.28 -1.75
CA GLU A 45 -0.06 -13.56 -2.87
C GLU A 45 1.28 -12.92 -2.48
N VAL A 46 1.36 -12.28 -1.31
CA VAL A 46 2.63 -11.75 -0.78
C VAL A 46 3.66 -12.87 -0.62
N ALA A 47 3.28 -14.01 -0.05
CA ALA A 47 4.17 -15.16 0.08
C ALA A 47 4.63 -15.69 -1.28
N ARG A 48 3.73 -15.75 -2.27
CA ARG A 48 4.05 -16.17 -3.64
C ARG A 48 5.11 -15.25 -4.26
N HIS A 49 4.92 -13.93 -4.18
CA HIS A 49 5.87 -12.94 -4.68
C HIS A 49 7.21 -13.01 -3.94
N TYR A 50 7.18 -13.14 -2.61
CA TYR A 50 8.39 -13.32 -1.80
C TYR A 50 9.19 -14.55 -2.24
N HIS A 51 8.55 -15.70 -2.45
CA HIS A 51 9.24 -16.90 -2.90
C HIS A 51 9.73 -16.81 -4.35
N ALA A 52 8.91 -16.27 -5.27
CA ALA A 52 9.23 -16.18 -6.69
C ALA A 52 10.39 -15.20 -6.97
N SER A 53 10.49 -14.11 -6.20
CA SER A 53 11.55 -13.10 -6.31
C SER A 53 12.87 -13.50 -5.66
N GLY A 54 13.01 -14.75 -5.18
CA GLY A 54 14.19 -15.15 -4.43
C GLY A 54 14.29 -14.46 -3.05
N ARG A 55 13.14 -14.14 -2.44
CA ARG A 55 12.99 -13.50 -1.12
C ARG A 55 13.39 -12.03 -1.07
N THR A 56 13.29 -11.33 -2.19
CA THR A 56 13.64 -9.90 -2.31
C THR A 56 12.42 -8.99 -2.25
N GLU A 57 11.27 -9.42 -2.77
CA GLU A 57 10.01 -8.68 -2.73
C GLU A 57 9.17 -9.01 -1.51
N THR A 58 8.60 -8.00 -0.85
CA THR A 58 7.73 -8.14 0.31
C THR A 58 6.54 -7.18 0.22
N TYR A 59 5.59 -7.34 1.14
CA TYR A 59 4.54 -6.37 1.37
C TYR A 59 5.10 -4.98 1.70
N LEU A 60 4.65 -3.96 0.96
CA LEU A 60 5.07 -2.57 1.14
C LEU A 60 3.97 -1.69 1.76
N GLY A 61 2.72 -2.10 1.69
CA GLY A 61 1.58 -1.28 2.12
C GLY A 61 0.32 -1.58 1.32
N ASP A 62 -0.72 -0.77 1.53
CA ASP A 62 -2.02 -0.97 0.90
C ASP A 62 -2.23 -0.01 -0.29
N TRP A 63 -3.12 -0.40 -1.19
CA TRP A 63 -3.73 0.52 -2.14
C TRP A 63 -5.25 0.40 -2.12
N HIS A 64 -5.95 1.48 -2.43
CA HIS A 64 -7.40 1.45 -2.64
C HIS A 64 -7.88 2.57 -3.57
N SER A 65 -9.16 2.52 -3.94
CA SER A 65 -9.78 3.49 -4.83
C SER A 65 -10.89 4.30 -4.17
N HIS A 66 -10.94 5.59 -4.48
CA HIS A 66 -12.05 6.49 -4.21
C HIS A 66 -12.78 6.79 -5.53
N PRO A 67 -13.80 6.00 -5.93
CA PRO A 67 -14.37 6.09 -7.28
C PRO A 67 -15.05 7.44 -7.59
N THR A 68 -15.52 8.14 -6.55
CA THR A 68 -16.29 9.37 -6.67
C THR A 68 -15.59 10.59 -6.06
N ALA A 69 -14.31 10.47 -5.70
CA ALA A 69 -13.55 11.56 -5.08
C ALA A 69 -12.09 11.59 -5.59
N ALA A 70 -11.39 12.66 -5.27
CA ALA A 70 -9.98 12.80 -5.56
C ALA A 70 -9.14 11.76 -4.79
N ALA A 71 -7.91 11.54 -5.23
CA ALA A 71 -6.92 10.81 -4.44
C ALA A 71 -6.52 11.67 -3.22
N TYR A 72 -7.02 11.31 -2.04
CA TYR A 72 -6.64 11.96 -0.79
C TYR A 72 -6.49 10.92 0.32
N LEU A 73 -5.60 11.20 1.27
CA LEU A 73 -5.37 10.34 2.43
C LEU A 73 -6.34 10.68 3.57
N SER A 74 -7.36 9.84 3.72
CA SER A 74 -8.42 9.99 4.73
C SER A 74 -7.90 9.78 6.16
N PRO A 75 -8.62 10.25 7.20
CA PRO A 75 -8.29 9.93 8.59
C PRO A 75 -8.27 8.42 8.88
N ARG A 76 -9.11 7.64 8.20
CA ARG A 76 -9.14 6.18 8.31
C ARG A 76 -7.86 5.57 7.73
N ASP A 77 -7.42 6.03 6.57
CA ASP A 77 -6.19 5.55 5.91
C ASP A 77 -4.97 5.82 6.78
N ARG A 78 -4.92 7.00 7.42
CA ARG A 78 -3.87 7.35 8.39
C ARG A 78 -3.86 6.40 9.59
N LYS A 79 -5.03 5.95 10.04
CA LYS A 79 -5.15 4.95 11.12
C LYS A 79 -4.68 3.59 10.63
N THR A 80 -5.06 3.17 9.41
CA THR A 80 -4.61 1.93 8.77
C THR A 80 -3.08 1.88 8.66
N LEU A 81 -2.45 2.92 8.10
CA LEU A 81 -0.98 3.04 8.01
C LEU A 81 -0.29 2.87 9.36
N ARG A 82 -0.83 3.49 10.42
CA ARG A 82 -0.28 3.35 11.78
C ARG A 82 -0.50 1.94 12.35
N GLY A 83 -1.61 1.29 12.00
CA GLY A 83 -1.89 -0.10 12.37
C GLY A 83 -0.88 -1.05 11.73
N ILE A 84 -0.72 -0.96 10.41
CA ILE A 84 0.27 -1.74 9.64
C ILE A 84 1.67 -1.57 10.24
N ALA A 85 2.08 -0.33 10.48
CA ALA A 85 3.43 -0.07 11.00
C ALA A 85 3.67 -0.55 12.44
N ARG A 86 2.64 -0.98 13.16
CA ARG A 86 2.71 -1.59 14.49
C ARG A 86 2.57 -3.11 14.43
N GLU A 87 1.99 -3.63 13.36
CA GLU A 87 1.85 -5.07 13.13
C GLU A 87 3.21 -5.66 12.77
N ARG A 88 3.69 -6.58 13.61
CA ARG A 88 5.04 -7.15 13.44
C ARG A 88 5.07 -8.09 12.24
N ASP A 89 3.98 -8.82 12.02
CA ASP A 89 3.90 -9.81 10.96
C ASP A 89 3.81 -9.17 9.57
N ALA A 90 3.30 -7.93 9.50
CA ALA A 90 3.30 -7.14 8.27
C ALA A 90 4.71 -6.76 7.80
N ARG A 91 5.72 -6.74 8.68
CA ARG A 91 7.12 -6.39 8.36
C ARG A 91 7.30 -5.07 7.58
N ALA A 92 6.31 -4.18 7.66
CA ALA A 92 6.26 -2.90 6.97
C ALA A 92 6.32 -1.77 8.02
N PRO A 93 7.48 -1.48 8.63
CA PRO A 93 7.60 -0.41 9.61
C PRO A 93 7.40 0.96 8.98
N THR A 94 7.50 1.09 7.65
CA THR A 94 7.30 2.34 6.89
C THR A 94 6.33 2.10 5.72
N PRO A 95 5.06 1.81 6.02
CA PRO A 95 4.13 1.36 4.99
C PRO A 95 3.75 2.47 4.02
N LEU A 96 3.47 2.05 2.79
CA LEU A 96 2.88 2.85 1.73
C LEU A 96 1.34 2.82 1.81
N MET A 97 0.73 3.91 1.35
CA MET A 97 -0.69 3.97 1.02
C MET A 97 -0.81 4.62 -0.36
N MET A 98 -1.36 3.89 -1.32
CA MET A 98 -1.73 4.41 -2.63
C MET A 98 -3.24 4.58 -2.72
N VAL A 99 -3.70 5.75 -3.13
CA VAL A 99 -5.12 6.03 -3.36
C VAL A 99 -5.33 6.40 -4.81
N VAL A 100 -6.20 5.66 -5.50
CA VAL A 100 -6.64 5.93 -6.86
C VAL A 100 -7.96 6.71 -6.81
N GLY A 101 -7.91 7.99 -7.14
CA GLY A 101 -9.09 8.85 -7.23
C GLY A 101 -9.78 8.73 -8.58
N GLY A 102 -11.11 8.77 -8.58
CA GLY A 102 -11.92 8.77 -9.80
C GLY A 102 -12.46 10.14 -10.20
N LYS A 103 -12.51 11.14 -9.30
CA LYS A 103 -13.05 12.49 -9.58
C LYS A 103 -12.34 13.60 -8.77
N PRO A 104 -11.38 14.35 -9.36
CA PRO A 104 -10.73 14.06 -10.64
C PRO A 104 -9.95 12.73 -10.58
N GLU A 105 -9.72 12.14 -11.76
CA GLU A 105 -8.85 10.97 -11.89
C GLU A 105 -7.43 11.32 -11.45
N GLY A 106 -6.79 10.41 -10.72
CA GLY A 106 -5.41 10.59 -10.30
C GLY A 106 -4.96 9.59 -9.26
N ILE A 107 -3.65 9.58 -8.99
CA ILE A 107 -3.03 8.68 -8.02
C ILE A 107 -2.31 9.53 -6.98
N GLY A 108 -2.60 9.28 -5.70
CA GLY A 108 -1.87 9.84 -4.57
C GLY A 108 -1.14 8.73 -3.82
N VAL A 109 0.11 8.96 -3.44
CA VAL A 109 0.90 8.00 -2.67
C VAL A 109 1.47 8.69 -1.43
N TRP A 110 1.39 8.00 -0.29
CA TRP A 110 1.95 8.47 0.97
C TRP A 110 2.75 7.35 1.64
N VAL A 111 3.84 7.73 2.32
CA VAL A 111 4.62 6.83 3.18
C VAL A 111 4.56 7.29 4.63
N LEU A 112 4.33 6.36 5.56
CA LEU A 112 4.45 6.66 6.99
C LEU A 112 5.92 6.58 7.41
N ARG A 113 6.60 7.73 7.42
CA ARG A 113 8.00 7.82 7.84
C ARG A 113 8.22 7.37 9.29
N PRO A 114 9.39 6.80 9.60
CA PRO A 114 9.77 6.51 10.96
C PRO A 114 9.96 7.83 11.72
N HIS A 115 9.72 7.80 13.02
CA HIS A 115 9.98 8.93 13.91
C HIS A 115 10.40 8.36 15.26
N THR A 116 11.35 9.01 15.92
CA THR A 116 11.86 8.59 17.25
C THR A 116 10.73 8.51 18.29
N LEU A 117 9.77 9.42 18.19
CA LEU A 117 8.55 9.46 18.97
C LEU A 117 7.34 8.97 18.15
N PRO A 118 6.70 7.83 18.50
CA PRO A 118 5.68 7.19 17.68
C PRO A 118 4.44 8.04 17.36
N TRP A 119 4.07 8.97 18.24
CA TRP A 119 2.91 9.86 18.06
C TRP A 119 3.14 10.97 17.03
N PHE A 120 4.40 11.28 16.72
CA PHE A 120 4.76 12.27 15.69
C PHE A 120 4.96 11.64 14.31
N ARG A 121 4.79 10.32 14.17
CA ARG A 121 4.81 9.67 12.86
C ARG A 121 3.67 10.20 11.99
N ARG A 122 4.02 10.79 10.85
CA ARG A 122 3.07 11.36 9.89
C ARG A 122 3.30 10.76 8.50
N PRO A 123 2.22 10.41 7.79
CA PRO A 123 2.31 10.12 6.36
C PRO A 123 2.76 11.35 5.60
N VAL A 124 3.76 11.20 4.75
CA VAL A 124 4.26 12.25 3.85
C VAL A 124 3.98 11.84 2.40
N PRO A 125 3.62 12.78 1.51
CA PRO A 125 3.43 12.46 0.09
C PRO A 125 4.71 11.91 -0.54
N CYS A 126 4.55 10.95 -1.44
CA CYS A 126 5.61 10.40 -2.29
C CYS A 126 5.46 10.95 -3.70
N ARG A 127 6.59 11.17 -4.39
CA ARG A 127 6.60 11.37 -5.83
C ARG A 127 6.57 9.99 -6.50
N LEU A 128 5.63 9.81 -7.42
CA LEU A 128 5.57 8.62 -8.27
C LEU A 128 6.45 8.86 -9.50
N ALA A 129 7.25 7.85 -9.86
CA ALA A 129 7.97 7.79 -11.12
C ALA A 129 7.72 6.39 -11.71
N HIS A 130 7.57 6.32 -13.03
CA HIS A 130 7.63 5.05 -13.74
C HIS A 130 9.10 4.78 -14.07
N TYR A 131 9.51 3.53 -13.95
CA TYR A 131 10.86 3.10 -14.31
C TYR A 131 10.69 2.10 -15.43
N ASP A 132 11.21 2.43 -16.61
CA ASP A 132 11.30 1.53 -17.74
C ASP A 132 12.68 0.86 -17.67
N ASP A 133 12.74 -0.47 -17.81
CA ASP A 133 14.00 -1.25 -17.76
C ASP A 133 14.96 -0.97 -18.95
N GLU A 134 14.69 0.03 -19.80
CA GLU A 134 15.44 0.33 -21.02
C GLU A 134 16.51 1.44 -20.90
N ASP A 135 16.78 1.98 -19.70
CA ASP A 135 17.82 3.03 -19.46
C ASP A 135 19.08 2.54 -18.72
#